data_AF-A0AAN7V7Z0-F1
#
_entry.id   AF-A0AAN7V7Z0-F1
#
_cell.length_a   1.000
_cell.length_b   1.000
_cell.length_c   1.000
_cell.angle_alpha   90.00
_cell.angle_beta   90.00
_cell.angle_gamma   90.00
#
_symmetry.space_group_name_H-M   'P 1'
#
loop_
_entity.id
_entity.type
_entity.pdbx_description
1 polymer ?
#
loop_
_entity_poly.entity_id
_entity_poly.type
_entity_poly.pdbx_seq_one_letter_code
_entity_poly.pdbx_strand_id
1 'polypeptide(L)'
;MEMENTGWDPSQLRKCNLQFDEIPRLHYSDPMVDELMSENKPVVVLGSQLARSAEKWDLDYLERHMGDADFTVFLSKNHKFKYYDDKKVTHSEDFIAPTKN
;
A
#
# COMPACT_ATOMS: atom_id res chain seq x y z
N MET A 1 11.34 16.73 -23.47
CA MET A 1 11.20 16.01 -22.19
C MET A 1 10.05 16.67 -21.46
N GLU A 2 8.86 16.09 -21.56
CA GLU A 2 7.72 16.57 -20.80
C GLU A 2 7.97 16.16 -19.35
N MET A 3 8.19 17.14 -18.48
CA MET A 3 8.17 16.92 -17.04
C MET A 3 6.75 16.51 -16.68
N GLU A 4 6.56 15.23 -16.37
CA GLU A 4 5.33 14.76 -15.72
C GLU A 4 5.05 15.69 -14.53
N ASN A 5 3.88 16.32 -14.54
CA ASN A 5 3.41 17.09 -13.40
C ASN A 5 3.17 16.10 -12.26
N THR A 6 4.21 15.86 -11.46
CA THR A 6 4.13 15.01 -10.28
C THR A 6 3.09 15.65 -9.38
N GLY A 7 1.91 15.04 -9.27
CA GLY A 7 0.80 15.54 -8.43
C GLY A 7 1.11 15.52 -6.93
N TRP A 8 2.39 15.54 -6.56
CA TRP A 8 2.92 15.50 -5.22
C TRP A 8 4.28 16.22 -5.16
N ASP A 9 4.68 16.64 -3.97
CA ASP A 9 5.97 17.27 -3.68
C ASP A 9 6.61 16.70 -2.40
N PRO A 10 7.95 16.81 -2.23
CA PRO A 10 8.65 16.21 -1.09
C PRO A 10 8.19 16.67 0.30
N SER A 11 7.52 17.81 0.43
CA SER A 11 7.01 18.30 1.72
C SER A 11 5.87 17.44 2.27
N GLN A 12 5.20 16.66 1.43
CA GLN A 12 4.15 15.72 1.82
C GLN A 12 4.72 14.45 2.47
N LEU A 13 6.01 14.18 2.32
CA LEU A 13 6.66 13.00 2.89
C LEU A 13 6.98 13.19 4.38
N ARG A 14 6.77 12.15 5.18
CA ARG A 14 7.18 12.14 6.58
C ARG A 14 8.70 12.05 6.67
N LYS A 15 9.30 12.82 7.58
CA LYS A 15 10.74 12.76 7.85
C LYS A 15 11.10 11.45 8.56
N CYS A 16 12.08 10.74 8.02
CA CYS A 16 12.65 9.52 8.57
C CYS A 16 14.17 9.65 8.66
N ASN A 17 14.78 9.12 9.73
CA ASN A 17 16.22 9.20 9.96
C ASN A 17 16.97 8.00 9.37
N LEU A 18 16.50 7.49 8.24
CA LEU A 18 17.06 6.32 7.54
C LEU A 18 17.50 6.76 6.14
N GLN A 19 18.48 6.06 5.59
CA GLN A 19 18.87 6.20 4.19
C GLN A 19 18.04 5.23 3.34
N PHE A 20 17.66 5.66 2.14
CA PHE A 20 16.83 4.89 1.23
C PHE A 20 17.46 4.90 -0.17
N ASP A 21 17.39 3.76 -0.83
CA ASP A 21 17.68 3.62 -2.25
C ASP A 21 16.36 3.68 -3.04
N GLU A 22 16.41 4.18 -4.27
CA GLU A 22 15.23 4.22 -5.14
C GLU A 22 14.91 2.81 -5.68
N ILE A 23 13.64 2.43 -5.64
CA ILE A 23 13.17 1.17 -6.23
C ILE A 23 13.08 1.36 -7.76
N PRO A 24 13.70 0.49 -8.57
CA PRO A 24 13.62 0.57 -10.03
C PRO A 24 12.17 0.60 -10.52
N ARG A 25 11.87 1.51 -11.46
CA ARG A 25 10.57 1.67 -12.09
C ARG A 25 10.69 1.28 -13.56
N LEU A 26 10.14 0.12 -13.93
CA LEU A 26 10.37 -0.51 -15.24
C LEU A 26 9.05 -0.84 -15.93
N HIS A 27 9.00 -0.73 -17.26
CA HIS A 27 7.83 -1.18 -18.03
C HIS A 27 7.67 -2.70 -17.91
N TYR A 28 6.43 -3.21 -17.90
CA TYR A 28 6.17 -4.64 -17.69
C TYR A 28 6.84 -5.57 -18.71
N SER A 29 7.18 -5.06 -19.89
CA SER A 29 7.87 -5.82 -20.94
C SER A 29 9.40 -5.78 -20.84
N ASP A 30 9.95 -5.08 -19.85
CA ASP A 30 11.40 -5.03 -19.62
C ASP A 30 11.85 -6.34 -18.95
N PRO A 31 12.81 -7.09 -19.53
CA PRO A 31 13.27 -8.37 -18.97
C PRO A 31 13.87 -8.24 -17.57
N MET A 32 14.35 -7.05 -17.19
CA MET A 32 14.88 -6.79 -15.86
C MET A 32 13.82 -6.89 -14.77
N VAL A 33 12.53 -6.76 -15.12
CA VAL A 33 11.41 -7.02 -14.19
C VAL A 33 11.47 -8.46 -13.69
N ASP A 34 11.57 -9.42 -14.61
CA ASP A 34 11.61 -10.84 -14.27
C ASP A 34 12.90 -11.22 -13.52
N GLU A 35 14.03 -10.62 -13.92
CA GLU A 35 15.32 -10.81 -13.24
C GLU A 35 15.23 -10.35 -11.77
N LEU A 36 14.79 -9.13 -11.51
CA LEU A 36 14.63 -8.60 -10.15
C LEU A 36 13.66 -9.45 -9.32
N MET A 37 12.53 -9.87 -9.90
CA MET A 37 11.57 -10.74 -9.22
C MET A 37 12.19 -12.10 -8.86
N SER A 38 12.95 -12.71 -9.78
CA SER A 38 13.61 -14.00 -9.54
C SER A 38 14.66 -13.94 -8.42
N GLU A 39 15.27 -12.78 -8.24
CA GLU A 39 16.24 -12.50 -7.17
C GLU A 39 15.59 -12.03 -5.87
N ASN A 40 14.25 -11.97 -5.79
CA ASN A 40 13.51 -11.39 -4.66
C ASN A 40 13.86 -9.92 -4.37
N LYS A 41 14.21 -9.15 -5.41
CA LYS A 41 14.44 -7.70 -5.33
C LYS A 41 13.16 -6.92 -5.69
N PRO A 42 12.93 -5.75 -5.05
CA PRO A 42 11.74 -4.95 -5.32
C PRO A 42 11.82 -4.26 -6.69
N VAL A 43 10.66 -4.15 -7.36
CA VAL A 43 10.50 -3.43 -8.64
C VAL A 43 9.10 -2.81 -8.71
N VAL A 44 9.00 -1.57 -9.22
CA VAL A 44 7.72 -0.96 -9.59
C VAL A 44 7.45 -1.25 -11.06
N VAL A 45 6.44 -2.07 -11.35
CA VAL A 45 6.08 -2.47 -12.71
C VAL A 45 5.08 -1.49 -13.30
N LEU A 46 5.49 -0.78 -14.35
CA LEU A 46 4.71 0.21 -15.08
C LEU A 46 3.98 -0.45 -16.26
N GLY A 47 2.77 0.03 -16.57
CA GLY A 47 2.03 -0.41 -17.77
C GLY A 47 1.45 -1.82 -17.73
N SER A 48 1.44 -2.50 -16.57
CA SER A 48 1.00 -3.91 -16.44
C SER A 48 -0.49 -4.14 -16.70
N GLN A 49 -1.33 -3.10 -16.64
CA GLN A 49 -2.79 -3.18 -16.74
C GLN A 49 -3.45 -4.10 -15.69
N LEU A 50 -2.72 -4.52 -14.64
CA LEU A 50 -3.18 -5.49 -13.65
C LEU A 50 -4.49 -5.07 -12.96
N ALA A 51 -4.62 -3.78 -12.65
CA ALA A 51 -5.79 -3.21 -11.98
C ALA A 51 -6.65 -2.35 -12.91
N ARG A 52 -6.53 -2.49 -14.24
CA ARG A 52 -7.19 -1.60 -15.21
C ARG A 52 -8.70 -1.50 -15.01
N SER A 53 -9.36 -2.61 -14.70
CA SER A 53 -10.81 -2.64 -14.46
C SER A 53 -11.24 -1.88 -13.21
N ALA A 54 -10.31 -1.65 -12.27
CA ALA A 54 -10.53 -0.95 -11.01
C ALA A 54 -10.16 0.54 -11.07
N GLU A 55 -9.62 1.06 -12.18
CA GLU A 55 -9.26 2.49 -12.31
C GLU A 55 -10.45 3.44 -12.15
N LYS A 56 -11.67 2.93 -12.37
CA LYS A 56 -12.93 3.66 -12.18
C LYS A 56 -13.45 3.65 -10.73
N TRP A 57 -12.76 2.97 -9.81
CA TRP A 57 -13.23 2.82 -8.44
C TRP A 57 -12.96 4.10 -7.65
N ASP A 58 -14.05 4.78 -7.28
CA ASP A 58 -14.12 5.78 -6.23
C ASP A 58 -15.09 5.30 -5.13
N LEU A 59 -15.28 6.11 -4.08
CA LEU A 59 -16.14 5.71 -2.95
C LEU A 59 -17.59 5.47 -3.39
N ASP A 60 -18.13 6.34 -4.26
CA ASP A 60 -19.51 6.23 -4.77
C ASP A 60 -19.70 4.99 -5.65
N TYR A 61 -18.73 4.68 -6.51
CA TYR A 61 -18.76 3.48 -7.36
C TYR A 61 -18.73 2.23 -6.51
N LEU A 62 -17.86 2.17 -5.51
CA LEU A 62 -17.73 1.03 -4.61
C LEU A 62 -19.00 0.83 -3.79
N GLU A 63 -19.55 1.88 -3.18
CA GLU A 63 -20.80 1.83 -2.42
C GLU A 63 -21.96 1.25 -3.26
N ARG A 64 -22.06 1.63 -4.53
CA ARG A 64 -23.15 1.17 -5.42
C ARG A 64 -22.98 -0.27 -5.93
N HIS A 65 -21.77 -0.80 -6.00
CA HIS A 65 -21.49 -2.04 -6.75
C HIS A 65 -20.84 -3.17 -5.93
N MET A 66 -20.28 -2.89 -4.74
CA MET A 66 -19.65 -3.94 -3.92
C MET A 66 -20.66 -4.89 -3.27
N GLY A 67 -21.95 -4.55 -3.29
CA GLY A 67 -23.01 -5.33 -2.67
C GLY A 67 -23.08 -5.16 -1.16
N ASP A 68 -24.04 -5.85 -0.55
CA ASP A 68 -24.22 -5.86 0.91
C ASP A 68 -23.31 -6.93 1.52
N ALA A 69 -22.21 -6.50 2.14
CA ALA A 69 -21.20 -7.35 2.74
C ALA A 69 -20.60 -6.70 3.99
N ASP A 70 -20.13 -7.53 4.93
CA ASP A 70 -19.38 -7.05 6.08
C ASP A 70 -17.93 -6.75 5.68
N PHE A 71 -17.44 -5.59 6.12
CA PHE A 71 -16.06 -5.14 5.91
C PHE A 71 -15.36 -4.93 7.24
N THR A 72 -14.13 -5.45 7.37
CA THR A 72 -13.29 -5.17 8.55
C THR A 72 -12.70 -3.76 8.44
N VAL A 73 -13.02 -2.89 9.39
CA VAL A 73 -12.56 -1.49 9.41
C VAL A 73 -11.68 -1.26 10.63
N PHE A 74 -10.42 -0.89 10.39
CA PHE A 74 -9.47 -0.63 11.46
C PHE A 74 -9.49 0.82 11.94
N LEU A 75 -9.57 1.04 13.25
CA LEU A 75 -9.48 2.34 13.91
C LEU A 75 -8.19 2.45 14.72
N SER A 76 -7.42 3.52 14.48
CA SER A 76 -6.24 3.89 15.26
C SER A 76 -6.38 5.30 15.85
N LYS A 77 -5.79 5.53 17.02
CA LYS A 77 -5.76 6.86 17.66
C LYS A 77 -4.87 7.87 16.92
N ASN A 78 -4.04 7.40 15.99
CA ASN A 78 -3.13 8.24 15.21
C ASN A 78 -2.90 7.63 13.80
N HIS A 79 -1.97 8.21 13.03
CA HIS A 79 -1.64 7.79 11.67
C HIS A 79 -0.84 6.47 11.58
N LYS A 80 -0.62 5.76 12.69
CA LYS A 80 0.07 4.47 12.74
C LYS A 80 -0.96 3.37 12.98
N PHE A 81 -1.14 2.50 11.99
CA PHE A 81 -1.97 1.31 12.07
C PHE A 81 -1.04 0.11 12.32
N LYS A 82 -0.97 -0.35 13.57
CA LYS A 82 -0.10 -1.45 13.95
C LYS A 82 -0.90 -2.74 13.92
N TYR A 83 -0.56 -3.61 12.98
CA TYR A 83 -1.12 -4.95 12.94
C TYR A 83 -0.69 -5.76 14.18
N TYR A 84 -1.62 -6.56 14.69
CA TYR A 84 -1.38 -7.58 15.70
C TYR A 84 -2.22 -8.81 15.35
N ASP A 85 -1.76 -9.97 15.78
CA ASP A 85 -2.45 -11.24 15.55
C ASP A 85 -3.21 -11.62 16.82
N ASP A 86 -4.54 -11.51 16.78
CA ASP A 86 -5.44 -11.78 17.91
C ASP A 86 -5.16 -13.13 18.57
N LYS A 87 -4.78 -14.14 17.77
CA LYS A 87 -4.51 -15.50 18.28
C LYS A 87 -3.20 -15.61 19.04
N LYS A 88 -2.28 -14.65 18.85
CA LYS A 88 -0.96 -14.61 19.49
C LYS A 88 -0.91 -13.63 20.66
N VAL A 89 -1.96 -12.84 20.88
CA VAL A 89 -2.09 -12.02 22.08
C VAL A 89 -2.34 -12.95 23.26
N THR A 90 -1.32 -13.19 24.07
CA THR A 90 -1.53 -13.74 25.41
C THR A 90 -2.37 -12.74 26.19
N HIS A 91 -3.44 -13.21 26.84
CA HIS A 91 -4.31 -12.37 27.70
C HIS A 91 -3.55 -11.90 28.94
N SER A 92 -2.54 -11.06 28.74
CA SER A 92 -1.90 -10.26 29.76
C SER A 92 -2.77 -9.05 30.01
N GLU A 93 -3.01 -8.72 31.27
CA GLU A 93 -3.78 -7.53 31.68
C GLU A 93 -3.17 -6.22 31.15
N ASP A 94 -1.90 -6.24 30.76
CA ASP A 94 -1.14 -5.08 30.28
C ASP A 94 -1.23 -4.84 28.77
N PHE A 95 -1.79 -5.78 27.98
CA PHE A 95 -1.85 -5.61 26.53
C PHE A 95 -3.03 -4.71 26.12
N ILE A 96 -2.70 -3.54 25.56
CA ILE A 96 -3.68 -2.63 24.97
C ILE A 96 -3.50 -2.66 23.45
N ALA A 97 -4.52 -3.17 22.75
CA ALA A 97 -4.53 -3.25 21.29
C ALA A 97 -4.25 -1.86 20.66
N PRO A 98 -3.22 -1.72 19.81
CA PRO A 98 -2.83 -0.44 19.24
C PRO A 98 -3.76 0.02 18.10
N THR A 99 -4.55 -0.90 17.55
CA THR A 99 -5.52 -0.68 16.50
C THR A 99 -6.72 -1.57 16.82
N LYS A 100 -7.94 -1.07 16.63
CA LYS A 100 -9.17 -1.83 16.87
C LYS A 100 -9.81 -2.17 15.53
N ASN A 101 -10.39 -3.35 15.40
CA ASN A 101 -11.17 -3.80 14.24
C ASN A 101 -12.68 -3.64 14.48
#